data_AF-A0A2S7QY52-F1
#
_entry.id   AF-A0A2S7QY52-F1
#
_cell.length_a   1.000
_cell.length_b   1.000
_cell.length_c   1.000
_cell.angle_alpha   90.00
_cell.angle_beta   90.00
_cell.angle_gamma   90.00
#
_symmetry.space_group_name_H-M   'P 1'
#
loop_
_entity.id
_entity.type
_entity.pdbx_description
1 polymer ?
#
loop_
_entity_poly.entity_id
_entity_poly.type
_entity_poly.pdbx_seq_one_letter_code
_entity_poly.pdbx_strand_id
1 'polypeptide(L)'
;MFNKENYRTRDHVLCPSNPIPRTESRPLNRSTPDTHSRTTIRILISTPLHHYHLYMAPLITPLQQAYLDAYSAACALVPRNLRQTIILFGGAASIAHGILDRKAKDVDILVGVEALEILSDAISNMREGFHRDHDGSIKWDKCDSSNIKLFEVTVEFVELGGPFVPRIPEVTGFGEGYVATLTELVQMRASTLVNRGDESDHIDFRLLLSEVVKRGLKLPHLREEELELMVEAVKMYEESQDTDELFMSALGSFELGGVRFENWVAWARYMSL
;
A
#
# COMPACT_ATOMS: atom_id res chain seq x y z
N MET A 1 -34.59 -17.02 -15.18
CA MET A 1 -35.80 -17.84 -14.98
C MET A 1 -35.38 -19.13 -14.27
N PHE A 2 -35.42 -19.16 -12.94
CA PHE A 2 -35.55 -20.37 -12.10
C PHE A 2 -36.03 -19.90 -10.73
N ASN A 3 -36.97 -20.64 -10.14
CA ASN A 3 -37.84 -20.23 -9.05
C ASN A 3 -37.85 -21.34 -7.98
N LYS A 4 -37.83 -20.94 -6.70
CA LYS A 4 -38.34 -21.66 -5.50
C LYS A 4 -37.61 -22.97 -5.10
N GLU A 5 -37.39 -23.33 -3.83
CA GLU A 5 -38.21 -23.12 -2.63
C GLU A 5 -37.49 -23.59 -1.34
N ASN A 6 -37.98 -23.08 -0.19
CA ASN A 6 -38.05 -23.69 1.15
C ASN A 6 -36.78 -23.97 1.98
N TYR A 7 -36.62 -23.22 3.08
CA TYR A 7 -36.45 -23.85 4.40
C TYR A 7 -37.26 -23.12 5.49
N ARG A 8 -38.00 -23.94 6.24
CA ARG A 8 -38.97 -23.62 7.29
C ARG A 8 -38.31 -23.10 8.57
N THR A 9 -38.97 -22.12 9.16
CA THR A 9 -38.90 -21.69 10.56
C THR A 9 -39.37 -22.77 11.53
N ARG A 10 -38.72 -22.84 12.71
CA ARG A 10 -39.25 -23.43 13.94
C ARG A 10 -38.94 -22.50 15.11
N ASP A 11 -39.97 -22.32 15.94
CA ASP A 11 -40.05 -21.36 17.03
C ASP A 11 -39.40 -21.79 18.35
N HIS A 12 -39.19 -20.77 19.18
CA HIS A 12 -39.26 -20.69 20.66
C HIS A 12 -38.21 -21.43 21.49
N VAL A 13 -37.48 -20.67 22.35
CA VAL A 13 -37.72 -20.58 23.81
C VAL A 13 -37.11 -19.26 24.35
N LEU A 14 -37.95 -18.46 25.03
CA LEU A 14 -37.61 -17.33 25.89
C LEU A 14 -37.33 -17.82 27.32
N CYS A 15 -36.44 -17.14 28.07
CA CYS A 15 -36.53 -16.75 29.51
C CYS A 15 -35.12 -16.44 30.12
N PRO A 16 -34.99 -15.72 31.26
CA PRO A 16 -34.80 -14.26 31.27
C PRO A 16 -33.55 -13.82 32.06
N SER A 17 -33.03 -12.63 31.74
CA SER A 17 -31.96 -11.95 32.50
C SER A 17 -32.53 -11.23 33.72
N ASN A 18 -32.04 -11.56 34.92
CA ASN A 18 -32.24 -10.79 36.16
C ASN A 18 -31.01 -9.91 36.47
N PRO A 19 -31.21 -8.74 37.12
CA PRO A 19 -30.23 -7.66 37.17
C PRO A 19 -29.22 -7.77 38.33
N ILE A 20 -28.02 -7.22 38.13
CA ILE A 20 -27.00 -7.00 39.16
C ILE A 20 -27.15 -5.58 39.74
N PRO A 21 -27.20 -5.40 41.07
CA PRO A 21 -27.29 -4.08 41.71
C PRO A 21 -25.93 -3.42 41.93
N ARG A 22 -25.98 -2.08 41.92
CA ARG A 22 -24.91 -1.10 42.19
C ARG A 22 -24.30 -1.22 43.59
N THR A 23 -23.02 -0.89 43.72
CA THR A 23 -22.39 -0.30 44.92
C THR A 23 -21.30 0.65 44.42
N GLU A 24 -21.55 1.96 44.50
CA GLU A 24 -21.15 2.88 45.57
C GLU A 24 -19.74 3.47 45.38
N SER A 25 -19.76 4.77 45.13
CA SER A 25 -18.69 5.72 45.05
C SER A 25 -18.22 6.16 46.44
N ARG A 26 -16.91 6.43 46.59
CA ARG A 26 -16.42 7.49 47.48
C ARG A 26 -15.03 8.00 47.04
N PRO A 27 -14.73 9.31 47.15
CA PRO A 27 -13.52 9.94 46.64
C PRO A 27 -12.57 10.43 47.76
N LEU A 28 -11.56 11.24 47.35
CA LEU A 28 -10.46 11.92 48.09
C LEU A 28 -9.16 11.11 48.15
N ASN A 29 -7.98 11.68 47.88
CA ASN A 29 -7.49 12.96 48.40
C ASN A 29 -6.42 13.62 47.51
N ARG A 30 -6.41 14.95 47.51
CA ARG A 30 -5.31 15.81 47.03
C ARG A 30 -4.18 15.86 48.06
N SER A 31 -2.94 15.95 47.59
CA SER A 31 -1.84 16.61 48.31
C SER A 31 -0.69 16.98 47.37
N THR A 32 -0.57 18.26 47.04
CA THR A 32 0.69 19.01 46.88
C THR A 32 0.66 20.08 48.00
N PRO A 33 1.75 20.82 48.32
CA PRO A 33 3.01 21.01 47.59
C PRO A 33 4.28 20.93 48.50
N ASP A 34 5.47 20.99 47.90
CA ASP A 34 6.49 21.87 48.49
C ASP A 34 7.53 22.37 47.47
N THR A 35 7.99 23.58 47.76
CA THR A 35 8.83 24.46 46.94
C THR A 35 10.26 24.53 47.51
N HIS A 36 11.16 25.18 46.76
CA HIS A 36 12.55 25.60 47.06
C HIS A 36 13.59 24.76 46.28
N SER A 37 14.59 25.29 45.59
CA SER A 37 15.07 26.67 45.38
C SER A 37 16.10 26.64 44.24
N ARG A 38 16.13 27.72 43.46
CA ARG A 38 17.28 28.35 42.75
C ARG A 38 18.38 27.45 42.16
N THR A 39 18.65 27.61 40.86
CA THR A 39 19.88 28.29 40.36
C THR A 39 19.73 28.60 38.87
N THR A 40 19.86 29.88 38.54
CA THR A 40 20.04 30.36 37.17
C THR A 40 21.48 30.09 36.73
N ILE A 41 21.66 29.30 35.69
CA ILE A 41 22.88 29.35 34.87
C ILE A 41 22.45 29.75 33.46
N ARG A 42 22.66 31.03 33.12
CA ARG A 42 22.65 31.48 31.73
C ARG A 42 23.99 31.09 31.13
N ILE A 43 24.02 30.02 30.33
CA ILE A 43 25.13 29.79 29.40
C ILE A 43 24.73 30.39 28.06
N LEU A 44 25.20 31.61 27.80
CA LEU A 44 25.26 32.16 26.45
C LEU A 44 26.42 31.46 25.73
N ILE A 45 26.10 30.37 25.02
CA ILE A 45 27.01 29.82 24.03
C ILE A 45 26.64 30.48 22.70
N SER A 46 27.41 31.50 22.33
CA SER A 46 27.45 32.00 20.97
C SER A 46 28.21 30.97 20.13
N THR A 47 27.50 30.28 19.25
CA THR A 47 28.08 29.42 18.20
C THR A 47 27.32 29.64 16.90
N PRO A 48 27.99 29.48 15.74
CA PRO A 48 27.60 30.11 14.48
C PRO A 48 26.35 29.46 13.90
N LEU A 49 25.55 30.27 13.20
CA LEU A 49 24.44 29.83 12.35
C LEU A 49 24.97 28.88 11.26
N HIS A 50 25.00 27.58 11.55
CA HIS A 50 24.93 26.56 10.53
C HIS A 50 23.47 26.48 10.09
N HIS A 51 23.23 26.84 8.83
CA HIS A 51 21.98 26.56 8.14
C HIS A 51 21.82 25.03 8.11
N TYR A 52 21.19 24.48 9.14
CA TYR A 52 20.53 23.20 9.02
C TYR A 52 19.36 23.45 8.07
N HIS A 53 19.51 23.07 6.81
CA HIS A 53 18.35 22.59 6.06
C HIS A 53 17.82 21.41 6.87
N LEU A 54 16.83 21.69 7.72
CA LEU A 54 15.94 20.68 8.23
C LEU A 54 15.36 20.01 6.98
N TYR A 55 15.94 18.89 6.58
CA TYR A 55 15.26 17.92 5.75
C TYR A 55 14.03 17.50 6.56
N MET A 56 12.93 18.23 6.37
CA MET A 56 11.62 17.75 6.78
C MET A 56 11.43 16.46 6.01
N ALA A 57 11.45 15.33 6.70
CA ALA A 57 11.09 14.07 6.09
C ALA A 57 9.72 14.26 5.40
N PRO A 58 9.54 13.79 4.16
CA PRO A 58 8.26 13.87 3.48
C PRO A 58 7.16 13.33 4.40
N LEU A 59 6.19 14.17 4.74
CA LEU A 59 5.11 13.83 5.65
C LEU A 59 3.99 13.15 4.86
N ILE A 60 3.58 11.97 5.32
CA ILE A 60 2.40 11.29 4.79
C ILE A 60 1.17 12.19 5.01
N THR A 61 0.38 12.40 3.95
CA THR A 61 -0.85 13.17 4.05
C THR A 61 -1.93 12.36 4.78
N PRO A 62 -2.95 13.00 5.38
CA PRO A 62 -4.07 12.27 6.00
C PRO A 62 -4.77 11.28 5.07
N LEU A 63 -4.92 11.62 3.78
CA LEU A 63 -5.52 10.73 2.79
C LEU A 63 -4.60 9.52 2.49
N GLN A 64 -3.30 9.75 2.34
CA GLN A 64 -2.33 8.66 2.16
C GLN A 64 -2.28 7.74 3.39
N GLN A 65 -2.41 8.30 4.59
CA GLN A 65 -2.55 7.50 5.80
C GLN A 65 -3.85 6.69 5.80
N ALA A 66 -4.96 7.26 5.32
CA ALA A 66 -6.23 6.54 5.20
C ALA A 66 -6.13 5.33 4.26
N TYR A 67 -5.31 5.40 3.19
CA TYR A 67 -5.03 4.24 2.33
C TYR A 67 -4.33 3.10 3.09
N LEU A 68 -3.31 3.44 3.88
CA LEU A 68 -2.59 2.44 4.70
C LEU A 68 -3.47 1.90 5.85
N ASP A 69 -4.34 2.73 6.39
CA ASP A 69 -5.28 2.33 7.44
C ASP A 69 -6.36 1.39 6.88
N ALA A 70 -6.86 1.61 5.66
CA ALA A 70 -7.80 0.72 4.99
C ALA A 70 -7.17 -0.68 4.78
N TYR A 71 -5.93 -0.73 4.33
CA TYR A 71 -5.17 -1.98 4.24
C TYR A 71 -5.01 -2.66 5.61
N SER A 72 -4.69 -1.89 6.65
CA SER A 72 -4.54 -2.40 8.02
C SER A 72 -5.86 -2.95 8.57
N ALA A 73 -6.99 -2.31 8.28
CA ALA A 73 -8.32 -2.78 8.64
C ALA A 73 -8.66 -4.10 7.94
N ALA A 74 -8.33 -4.24 6.65
CA ALA A 74 -8.47 -5.51 5.93
C ALA A 74 -7.65 -6.63 6.59
N CYS A 75 -6.39 -6.35 6.96
CA CYS A 75 -5.54 -7.32 7.68
C CYS A 75 -6.13 -7.72 9.04
N ALA A 76 -6.74 -6.78 9.76
CA ALA A 76 -7.33 -7.03 11.08
C ALA A 76 -8.52 -7.99 11.03
N LEU A 77 -9.32 -7.95 9.95
CA LEU A 77 -10.45 -8.85 9.72
C LEU A 77 -10.03 -10.30 9.46
N VAL A 78 -8.80 -10.51 8.96
CA VAL A 78 -8.31 -11.82 8.53
C VAL A 78 -7.51 -12.50 9.65
N PRO A 79 -7.75 -13.79 9.96
CA PRO A 79 -6.99 -14.56 10.92
C PRO A 79 -5.49 -14.55 10.62
N ARG A 80 -4.65 -14.50 11.66
CA ARG A 80 -3.19 -14.39 11.53
C ARG A 80 -2.58 -15.43 10.60
N ASN A 81 -3.07 -16.66 10.61
CA ASN A 81 -2.57 -17.75 9.77
C ASN A 81 -2.95 -17.63 8.28
N LEU A 82 -3.70 -16.61 7.89
CA LEU A 82 -4.06 -16.29 6.50
C LEU A 82 -3.52 -14.94 6.04
N ARG A 83 -2.89 -14.14 6.92
CA ARG A 83 -2.42 -12.79 6.57
C ARG A 83 -1.27 -12.78 5.56
N GLN A 84 -0.55 -13.90 5.43
CA GLN A 84 0.43 -14.10 4.36
C GLN A 84 -0.18 -14.11 2.96
N THR A 85 -1.50 -14.23 2.84
CA THR A 85 -2.21 -14.10 1.57
C THR A 85 -2.89 -12.73 1.43
N ILE A 86 -2.54 -11.72 2.24
CA ILE A 86 -3.05 -10.35 2.15
C ILE A 86 -1.88 -9.43 1.76
N ILE A 87 -1.78 -9.10 0.47
CA ILE A 87 -0.63 -8.40 -0.10
C ILE A 87 -1.08 -7.05 -0.67
N LEU A 88 -0.57 -5.95 -0.10
CA LEU A 88 -0.74 -4.62 -0.64
C LEU A 88 0.09 -4.46 -1.93
N PHE A 89 -0.52 -3.99 -3.00
CA PHE A 89 0.18 -3.67 -4.25
C PHE A 89 -0.34 -2.34 -4.84
N GLY A 90 0.07 -2.02 -6.08
CA GLY A 90 -0.43 -0.84 -6.77
C GLY A 90 0.05 0.49 -6.18
N GLY A 91 -0.80 1.52 -6.23
CA GLY A 91 -0.48 2.88 -5.80
C GLY A 91 -0.17 3.00 -4.30
N ALA A 92 -1.03 2.41 -3.48
CA ALA A 92 -0.91 2.42 -2.02
C ALA A 92 0.35 1.69 -1.53
N ALA A 93 0.81 0.65 -2.23
CA ALA A 93 2.08 0.00 -1.92
C ALA A 93 3.29 0.92 -2.10
N SER A 94 3.28 1.84 -3.08
CA SER A 94 4.37 2.82 -3.21
C SER A 94 4.40 3.79 -2.04
N ILE A 95 3.24 4.20 -1.52
CA ILE A 95 3.14 5.00 -0.30
C ILE A 95 3.72 4.22 0.89
N ALA A 96 3.42 2.93 1.00
CA ALA A 96 3.99 2.06 2.04
C ALA A 96 5.53 1.97 1.97
N HIS A 97 6.11 2.11 0.76
CA HIS A 97 7.56 2.23 0.56
C HIS A 97 8.12 3.64 0.78
N GLY A 98 7.30 4.62 1.14
CA GLY A 98 7.71 6.02 1.36
C GLY A 98 7.78 6.88 0.09
N ILE A 99 7.21 6.40 -1.02
CA ILE A 99 7.16 7.14 -2.29
C ILE A 99 5.89 8.01 -2.30
N LEU A 100 5.99 9.18 -1.68
CA LEU A 100 4.82 10.03 -1.38
C LEU A 100 4.38 10.93 -2.54
N ASP A 101 5.22 11.12 -3.57
CA ASP A 101 4.88 11.92 -4.76
C ASP A 101 3.90 11.19 -5.70
N ARG A 102 3.62 9.91 -5.40
CA ARG A 102 2.71 9.08 -6.18
C ARG A 102 1.24 9.35 -5.82
N LYS A 103 0.41 9.48 -6.85
CA LYS A 103 -1.05 9.64 -6.69
C LYS A 103 -1.75 8.28 -6.71
N ALA A 104 -1.95 7.69 -5.53
CA ALA A 104 -2.87 6.57 -5.38
C ALA A 104 -4.33 7.07 -5.47
N LYS A 105 -5.22 6.27 -6.07
CA LYS A 105 -6.66 6.56 -6.17
C LYS A 105 -7.49 5.62 -5.30
N ASP A 106 -6.94 4.44 -5.07
CA ASP A 106 -7.52 3.25 -4.47
C ASP A 106 -6.45 2.47 -3.69
N VAL A 107 -6.90 1.42 -3.01
CA VAL A 107 -6.06 0.46 -2.30
C VAL A 107 -6.24 -0.91 -2.94
N ASP A 108 -5.23 -1.34 -3.69
CA ASP A 108 -5.20 -2.64 -4.34
C ASP A 108 -4.61 -3.72 -3.41
N ILE A 109 -5.35 -4.79 -3.18
CA ILE A 109 -4.95 -5.87 -2.26
C ILE A 109 -5.12 -7.22 -2.96
N LEU A 110 -4.01 -7.95 -3.14
CA LEU A 110 -4.10 -9.35 -3.51
C LEU A 110 -4.52 -10.16 -2.29
N VAL A 111 -5.51 -11.03 -2.47
CA VAL A 111 -6.13 -11.80 -1.38
C VAL A 111 -6.25 -13.28 -1.73
N GLY A 112 -5.77 -14.16 -0.86
CA GLY A 112 -6.02 -15.60 -0.98
C GLY A 112 -7.52 -15.93 -0.86
N VAL A 113 -7.96 -17.01 -1.49
CA VAL A 113 -9.39 -17.40 -1.58
C VAL A 113 -10.07 -17.45 -0.20
N GLU A 114 -9.46 -18.13 0.78
CA GLU A 114 -10.01 -18.22 2.14
C GLU A 114 -10.12 -16.85 2.84
N ALA A 115 -9.15 -15.97 2.61
CA ALA A 115 -9.16 -14.62 3.17
C ALA A 115 -10.20 -13.73 2.47
N LEU A 116 -10.38 -13.91 1.16
CA LEU A 116 -11.40 -13.23 0.37
C LEU A 116 -12.82 -13.57 0.84
N GLU A 117 -13.09 -14.83 1.22
CA GLU A 117 -14.38 -15.22 1.79
C GLU A 117 -14.67 -14.47 3.10
N ILE A 118 -13.68 -14.34 3.98
CA ILE A 118 -13.80 -13.61 5.25
C ILE A 118 -14.01 -12.12 5.02
N LEU A 119 -13.30 -11.52 4.07
CA LEU A 119 -13.46 -10.12 3.69
C LEU A 119 -14.84 -9.89 3.06
N SER A 120 -15.30 -10.80 2.22
CA SER A 120 -16.64 -10.76 1.61
C SER A 120 -17.74 -10.76 2.68
N ASP A 121 -17.66 -11.66 3.66
CA ASP A 121 -18.56 -11.67 4.83
C ASP A 121 -18.50 -10.34 5.60
N ALA A 122 -17.29 -9.82 5.85
CA ALA A 122 -17.12 -8.54 6.54
C ALA A 122 -17.79 -7.38 5.81
N ILE A 123 -17.64 -7.30 4.48
CA ILE A 123 -18.25 -6.29 3.62
C ILE A 123 -19.79 -6.42 3.64
N SER A 124 -20.32 -7.64 3.51
CA SER A 124 -21.76 -7.89 3.54
C SER A 124 -22.40 -7.51 4.89
N ASN A 125 -21.64 -7.62 5.98
CA ASN A 125 -22.09 -7.27 7.33
C ASN A 125 -21.60 -5.88 7.80
N MET A 126 -21.06 -5.06 6.90
CA MET A 126 -20.58 -3.70 7.17
C MET A 126 -19.57 -3.59 8.34
N ARG A 127 -18.68 -4.59 8.49
CA ARG A 127 -17.72 -4.63 9.61
C ARG A 127 -16.50 -3.77 9.34
N GLU A 128 -15.97 -3.18 10.40
CA GLU A 128 -14.73 -2.38 10.37
C GLU A 128 -14.74 -1.26 9.31
N GLY A 129 -15.93 -0.71 8.99
CA GLY A 129 -16.09 0.38 8.02
C GLY A 129 -16.14 -0.06 6.54
N PHE A 130 -16.00 -1.35 6.24
CA PHE A 130 -16.11 -1.86 4.87
C PHE A 130 -17.55 -1.97 4.41
N HIS A 131 -17.84 -1.55 3.18
CA HIS A 131 -19.17 -1.70 2.58
C HIS A 131 -19.08 -1.70 1.06
N ARG A 132 -20.19 -2.07 0.38
CA ARG A 132 -20.35 -1.86 -1.07
C ARG A 132 -21.15 -0.60 -1.32
N ASP A 133 -20.65 0.26 -2.20
CA ASP A 133 -21.36 1.42 -2.70
C ASP A 133 -22.39 1.01 -3.78
N HIS A 134 -23.22 1.96 -4.23
CA HIS A 134 -24.28 1.76 -5.21
C HIS A 134 -23.79 1.24 -6.57
N ASP A 135 -22.57 1.58 -6.95
CA ASP A 135 -21.92 1.11 -8.18
C ASP A 135 -21.30 -0.29 -8.04
N GLY A 136 -21.36 -0.87 -6.84
CA GLY A 136 -20.75 -2.16 -6.51
C GLY A 136 -19.29 -2.09 -6.11
N SER A 137 -18.66 -0.91 -6.15
CA SER A 137 -17.30 -0.71 -5.64
C SER A 137 -17.25 -0.93 -4.13
N ILE A 138 -16.13 -1.47 -3.66
CA ILE A 138 -15.92 -1.70 -2.23
C ILE A 138 -15.27 -0.45 -1.65
N LYS A 139 -15.86 0.05 -0.56
CA LYS A 139 -15.40 1.24 0.16
C LYS A 139 -15.00 0.89 1.58
N TRP A 140 -14.14 1.70 2.14
CA TRP A 140 -13.77 1.70 3.55
C TRP A 140 -13.86 3.11 4.12
N ASP A 141 -14.62 3.26 5.20
CA ASP A 141 -14.80 4.55 5.87
C ASP A 141 -13.78 4.75 7.00
N LYS A 142 -12.94 5.78 6.87
CA LYS A 142 -12.13 6.28 7.98
C LYS A 142 -13.00 7.20 8.83
N CYS A 143 -13.31 6.78 10.05
CA CYS A 143 -14.01 7.63 11.02
C CYS A 143 -13.08 8.17 12.13
N ASP A 144 -13.47 9.29 12.72
CA ASP A 144 -12.88 9.78 13.97
C ASP A 144 -13.46 9.05 15.21
N SER A 145 -13.01 9.43 16.41
CA SER A 145 -13.48 8.84 17.67
C SER A 145 -14.95 9.10 17.98
N SER A 146 -15.58 10.06 17.30
CA SER A 146 -17.01 10.39 17.42
C SER A 146 -17.83 9.70 16.33
N ASN A 147 -17.22 8.80 15.56
CA ASN A 147 -17.81 8.10 14.42
C ASN A 147 -18.23 9.02 13.26
N ILE A 148 -17.55 10.16 13.09
CA ILE A 148 -17.73 11.04 11.94
C ILE A 148 -16.78 10.59 10.83
N LYS A 149 -17.32 10.34 9.63
CA LYS A 149 -16.54 9.99 8.45
C LYS A 149 -15.62 11.13 8.04
N LEU A 150 -14.32 10.84 7.98
CA LEU A 150 -13.25 11.74 7.54
C LEU A 150 -12.85 11.48 6.09
N PHE A 151 -12.71 10.20 5.73
CA PHE A 151 -12.35 9.76 4.39
C PHE A 151 -13.16 8.53 3.99
N GLU A 152 -13.41 8.39 2.71
CA GLU A 152 -13.91 7.17 2.10
C GLU A 152 -12.86 6.69 1.10
N VAL A 153 -12.40 5.47 1.27
CA VAL A 153 -11.32 4.87 0.47
C VAL A 153 -11.92 3.77 -0.39
N THR A 154 -11.70 3.82 -1.70
CA THR A 154 -11.99 2.68 -2.59
C THR A 154 -10.95 1.60 -2.36
N VAL A 155 -11.40 0.35 -2.17
CA VAL A 155 -10.54 -0.81 -1.96
C VAL A 155 -10.85 -1.85 -3.03
N GLU A 156 -9.81 -2.36 -3.69
CA GLU A 156 -9.93 -3.42 -4.68
C GLU A 156 -9.30 -4.70 -4.14
N PHE A 157 -10.11 -5.76 -4.01
CA PHE A 157 -9.63 -7.09 -3.66
C PHE A 157 -9.49 -7.93 -4.92
N VAL A 158 -8.27 -8.38 -5.18
CA VAL A 158 -7.93 -9.20 -6.34
C VAL A 158 -7.51 -10.58 -5.83
N GLU A 159 -8.24 -11.62 -6.24
CA GLU A 159 -7.97 -12.99 -5.80
C GLU A 159 -6.57 -13.43 -6.24
N LEU A 160 -5.72 -13.90 -5.33
CA LEU A 160 -4.37 -14.38 -5.64
C LEU A 160 -4.42 -15.68 -6.46
N GLY A 161 -3.70 -15.72 -7.58
CA GLY A 161 -3.67 -16.90 -8.49
C GLY A 161 -4.86 -17.01 -9.44
N GLY A 162 -5.79 -16.05 -9.43
CA GLY A 162 -6.83 -15.90 -10.43
C GLY A 162 -6.31 -15.58 -11.86
N PRO A 163 -7.21 -15.59 -12.86
CA PRO A 163 -6.84 -15.50 -14.29
C PRO A 163 -6.25 -14.14 -14.72
N PHE A 164 -6.36 -13.10 -13.87
CA PHE A 164 -5.92 -11.73 -14.16
C PHE A 164 -4.89 -11.22 -13.16
N VAL A 165 -4.23 -12.11 -12.42
CA VAL A 165 -3.41 -11.73 -11.27
C VAL A 165 -1.97 -11.42 -11.70
N PRO A 166 -1.44 -10.26 -11.31
CA PRO A 166 0.00 -10.02 -11.38
C PRO A 166 0.71 -11.10 -10.56
N ARG A 167 1.63 -11.84 -11.19
CA ARG A 167 2.53 -12.70 -10.43
C ARG A 167 3.40 -11.78 -9.58
N ILE A 168 3.16 -11.74 -8.27
CA ILE A 168 4.02 -11.04 -7.30
C ILE A 168 4.91 -12.10 -6.62
N PRO A 169 6.07 -12.45 -7.19
CA PRO A 169 6.97 -13.46 -6.64
C PRO A 169 7.60 -13.01 -5.31
N GLU A 170 7.73 -11.70 -5.08
CA GLU A 170 8.42 -11.18 -3.89
C GLU A 170 7.58 -10.16 -3.12
N VAL A 171 7.47 -10.40 -1.81
CA VAL A 171 6.79 -9.54 -0.87
C VAL A 171 7.65 -9.32 0.37
N THR A 172 7.44 -8.21 1.06
CA THR A 172 8.05 -7.93 2.37
C THR A 172 6.96 -7.72 3.42
N GLY A 173 7.27 -7.98 4.68
CA GLY A 173 6.33 -7.78 5.78
C GLY A 173 5.97 -6.30 5.93
N PHE A 174 4.67 -6.02 6.10
CA PHE A 174 4.15 -4.67 6.29
C PHE A 174 2.94 -4.66 7.22
N GLY A 175 3.11 -4.09 8.41
CA GLY A 175 2.11 -4.18 9.48
C GLY A 175 1.85 -5.64 9.85
N GLU A 176 0.58 -6.04 9.81
CA GLU A 176 0.15 -7.42 10.09
C GLU A 176 0.06 -8.30 8.82
N GLY A 177 0.34 -7.73 7.64
CA GLY A 177 0.32 -8.43 6.36
C GLY A 177 1.62 -8.22 5.57
N TYR A 178 1.50 -8.12 4.26
CA TYR A 178 2.63 -8.03 3.32
C TYR A 178 2.41 -6.95 2.26
N VAL A 179 3.50 -6.43 1.71
CA VAL A 179 3.48 -5.49 0.58
C VAL A 179 4.40 -6.00 -0.52
N ALA A 180 3.99 -5.82 -1.79
CA ALA A 180 4.84 -6.09 -2.94
C ALA A 180 6.16 -5.31 -2.84
N THR A 181 7.28 -5.92 -3.22
CA THR A 181 8.58 -5.21 -3.21
C THR A 181 8.60 -4.09 -4.27
N LEU A 182 9.56 -3.17 -4.14
CA LEU A 182 9.72 -2.09 -5.13
C LEU A 182 10.03 -2.61 -6.54
N THR A 183 10.81 -3.69 -6.64
CA THR A 183 11.15 -4.33 -7.91
C THR A 183 9.92 -4.94 -8.57
N GLU A 184 9.00 -5.50 -7.78
CA GLU A 184 7.70 -5.97 -8.27
C GLU A 184 6.79 -4.82 -8.71
N LEU A 185 6.76 -3.73 -7.95
CA LEU A 185 5.99 -2.53 -8.31
C LEU A 185 6.46 -1.93 -9.64
N VAL A 186 7.77 -1.93 -9.92
CA VAL A 186 8.32 -1.52 -11.23
C VAL A 186 7.79 -2.40 -12.36
N GLN A 187 7.89 -3.73 -12.23
CA GLN A 187 7.45 -4.67 -13.26
C GLN A 187 5.94 -4.56 -13.53
N MET A 188 5.13 -4.48 -12.47
CA MET A 188 3.68 -4.27 -12.61
C MET A 188 3.35 -2.95 -13.29
N ARG A 189 4.10 -1.88 -12.99
CA ARG A 189 3.89 -0.58 -13.63
C ARG A 189 4.30 -0.58 -15.11
N ALA A 190 5.40 -1.23 -15.47
CA ALA A 190 5.77 -1.43 -16.88
C ALA A 190 4.66 -2.15 -17.66
N SER A 191 4.13 -3.24 -17.12
CA SER A 191 3.02 -3.97 -17.74
C SER A 191 1.77 -3.10 -17.89
N THR A 192 1.44 -2.29 -16.87
CA THR A 192 0.31 -1.36 -16.95
C THR A 192 0.52 -0.31 -18.04
N LEU A 193 1.72 0.28 -18.10
CA LEU A 193 2.10 1.29 -19.07
C LEU A 193 1.95 0.78 -20.50
N VAL A 194 2.52 -0.39 -20.80
CA VAL A 194 2.46 -0.99 -22.15
C VAL A 194 1.03 -1.33 -22.58
N ASN A 195 0.22 -1.86 -21.66
CA ASN A 195 -1.10 -2.39 -22.05
C ASN A 195 -2.20 -1.33 -22.13
N ARG A 196 -2.11 -0.27 -21.31
CA ARG A 196 -3.22 0.68 -21.10
C ARG A 196 -2.76 2.12 -20.94
N GLY A 197 -1.47 2.34 -20.77
CA GLY A 197 -0.96 3.47 -20.03
C GLY A 197 -1.12 4.82 -20.71
N ASP A 198 -1.12 5.85 -19.87
CA ASP A 198 -1.04 7.24 -20.27
C ASP A 198 0.26 7.90 -19.74
N GLU A 199 0.39 9.21 -19.93
CA GLU A 199 1.55 9.97 -19.45
C GLU A 199 1.77 9.84 -17.94
N SER A 200 0.71 9.70 -17.15
CA SER A 200 0.81 9.55 -15.69
C SER A 200 1.40 8.20 -15.29
N ASP A 201 1.12 7.14 -16.05
CA ASP A 201 1.72 5.82 -15.85
C ASP A 201 3.22 5.81 -16.14
N HIS A 202 3.66 6.58 -17.13
CA HIS A 202 5.08 6.75 -17.41
C HIS A 202 5.80 7.52 -16.29
N ILE A 203 5.19 8.59 -15.77
CA ILE A 203 5.74 9.33 -14.62
C ILE A 203 5.90 8.40 -13.41
N ASP A 204 4.88 7.59 -13.11
CA ASP A 204 4.90 6.60 -12.04
C ASP A 204 5.98 5.53 -12.27
N PHE A 205 6.11 5.02 -13.49
CA PHE A 205 7.14 4.04 -13.86
C PHE A 205 8.54 4.58 -13.61
N ARG A 206 8.84 5.79 -14.11
CA ARG A 206 10.14 6.44 -13.94
C ARG A 206 10.43 6.73 -12.47
N LEU A 207 9.43 7.18 -11.70
CA LEU A 207 9.57 7.41 -10.26
C LEU A 207 9.94 6.12 -9.51
N LEU A 208 9.29 5.01 -9.82
CA LEU A 208 9.60 3.71 -9.23
C LEU A 208 11.01 3.23 -9.60
N LEU A 209 11.41 3.35 -10.87
CA LEU A 209 12.77 3.03 -11.32
C LEU A 209 13.82 3.87 -10.58
N SER A 210 13.58 5.18 -10.47
CA SER A 210 14.45 6.09 -9.73
C SER A 210 14.62 5.67 -8.27
N GLU A 211 13.53 5.29 -7.60
CA GLU A 211 13.57 4.83 -6.21
C GLU A 211 14.28 3.47 -6.05
N VAL A 212 14.15 2.55 -7.01
CA VAL A 212 14.93 1.30 -7.05
C VAL A 212 16.43 1.61 -7.12
N VAL A 213 16.84 2.47 -8.06
CA VAL A 213 18.25 2.84 -8.26
C VAL A 213 18.81 3.59 -7.04
N LYS A 214 18.06 4.57 -6.52
CA LYS A 214 18.44 5.36 -5.34
C LYS A 214 18.64 4.52 -4.09
N ARG A 215 17.89 3.43 -3.94
CA ARG A 215 18.03 2.46 -2.83
C ARG A 215 19.09 1.39 -3.09
N GLY A 216 19.78 1.44 -4.24
CA GLY A 216 20.79 0.46 -4.62
C GLY A 216 20.21 -0.93 -4.89
N LEU A 217 18.91 -1.02 -5.18
CA LEU A 217 18.24 -2.27 -5.51
C LEU A 217 18.49 -2.63 -6.98
N LYS A 218 18.45 -3.93 -7.27
CA LYS A 218 18.51 -4.46 -8.63
C LYS A 218 17.21 -5.20 -8.94
N LEU A 219 16.75 -5.08 -10.18
CA LEU A 219 15.65 -5.91 -10.64
C LEU A 219 16.07 -7.39 -10.60
N PRO A 220 15.15 -8.30 -10.25
CA PRO A 220 15.42 -9.73 -10.30
C PRO A 220 15.65 -10.17 -11.75
N HIS A 221 16.05 -11.43 -11.92
CA HIS A 221 16.09 -12.01 -13.26
C HIS A 221 14.68 -12.05 -13.86
N LEU A 222 14.49 -11.33 -14.97
CA LEU A 222 13.23 -11.24 -15.68
C LEU A 222 13.13 -12.35 -16.73
N ARG A 223 11.95 -12.93 -16.91
CA ARG A 223 11.64 -13.77 -18.07
C ARG A 223 11.61 -12.90 -19.32
N GLU A 224 11.75 -13.53 -20.49
CA GLU A 224 11.76 -12.82 -21.78
C GLU A 224 10.53 -11.91 -21.96
N GLU A 225 9.32 -12.41 -21.68
CA GLU A 225 8.08 -11.61 -21.73
C GLU A 225 8.09 -10.41 -20.77
N GLU A 226 8.64 -10.58 -19.55
CA GLU A 226 8.74 -9.51 -18.55
C GLU A 226 9.77 -8.47 -18.96
N LEU A 227 10.88 -8.92 -19.54
CA LEU A 227 11.93 -8.07 -20.08
C LEU A 227 11.44 -7.28 -21.30
N GLU A 228 10.69 -7.90 -22.20
CA GLU A 228 10.07 -7.24 -23.35
C GLU A 228 9.12 -6.13 -22.92
N LEU A 229 8.26 -6.38 -21.92
CA LEU A 229 7.38 -5.36 -21.37
C LEU A 229 8.16 -4.21 -20.72
N MET A 230 9.21 -4.53 -19.97
CA MET A 230 10.07 -3.51 -19.35
C MET A 230 10.78 -2.65 -20.40
N VAL A 231 11.29 -3.29 -21.46
CA VAL A 231 11.91 -2.60 -22.59
C VAL A 231 10.90 -1.70 -23.28
N GLU A 232 9.73 -2.22 -23.65
CA GLU A 232 8.69 -1.44 -24.31
C GLU A 232 8.23 -0.25 -23.46
N ALA A 233 8.07 -0.45 -22.15
CA ALA A 233 7.77 0.63 -21.20
C ALA A 233 8.81 1.76 -21.21
N VAL A 234 10.10 1.43 -21.39
CA VAL A 234 11.17 2.43 -21.54
C VAL A 234 11.09 3.13 -22.89
N LYS A 235 10.75 2.40 -23.97
CA LYS A 235 10.63 2.95 -25.34
C LYS A 235 9.46 3.91 -25.53
N MET A 236 8.36 3.70 -24.80
CA MET A 236 7.14 4.48 -24.95
C MET A 236 7.30 5.99 -24.69
N TYR A 237 8.47 6.44 -24.23
CA TYR A 237 8.76 7.86 -24.02
C TYR A 237 10.14 8.24 -24.59
N GLU A 238 10.16 8.61 -25.86
CA GLU A 238 11.37 8.86 -26.68
C GLU A 238 12.26 10.03 -26.20
N GLU A 239 11.81 10.85 -25.25
CA GLU A 239 12.50 12.10 -24.85
C GLU A 239 13.32 12.01 -23.55
N SER A 240 13.52 10.82 -22.97
CA SER A 240 14.11 10.67 -21.63
C SER A 240 15.34 9.77 -21.63
N GLN A 241 16.51 10.27 -22.06
CA GLN A 241 17.81 9.59 -21.86
C GLN A 241 18.00 9.15 -20.40
N ASP A 242 17.43 9.90 -19.45
CA ASP A 242 17.42 9.60 -18.03
C ASP A 242 16.69 8.29 -17.69
N THR A 243 15.60 7.95 -18.39
CA THR A 243 14.82 6.72 -18.12
C THR A 243 15.62 5.49 -18.51
N ASP A 244 16.29 5.50 -19.65
CA ASP A 244 17.14 4.39 -20.04
C ASP A 244 18.34 4.20 -19.11
N GLU A 245 18.96 5.29 -18.65
CA GLU A 245 20.05 5.22 -17.66
C GLU A 245 19.56 4.60 -16.34
N LEU A 246 18.37 4.99 -15.88
CA LEU A 246 17.74 4.39 -14.70
C LEU A 246 17.44 2.90 -14.93
N PHE A 247 16.88 2.55 -16.10
CA PHE A 247 16.58 1.16 -16.45
C PHE A 247 17.84 0.28 -16.45
N MET A 248 18.91 0.73 -17.12
CA MET A 248 20.18 0.02 -17.14
C MET A 248 20.84 -0.04 -15.77
N SER A 249 20.70 1.02 -14.97
CA SER A 249 21.18 1.04 -13.59
C SER A 249 20.40 0.06 -12.71
N ALA A 250 19.11 -0.13 -12.92
CA ALA A 250 18.28 -1.06 -12.17
C ALA A 250 18.49 -2.53 -12.60
N LEU A 251 18.61 -2.79 -13.91
CA LEU A 251 18.68 -4.14 -14.48
C LEU A 251 20.12 -4.68 -14.57
N GLY A 252 21.11 -3.82 -14.82
CA GLY A 252 22.48 -4.25 -15.10
C GLY A 252 22.64 -4.79 -16.52
N SER A 253 23.19 -6.00 -16.66
CA SER A 253 23.33 -6.65 -17.97
C SER A 253 22.21 -7.64 -18.23
N PHE A 254 21.67 -7.67 -19.45
CA PHE A 254 20.62 -8.60 -19.86
C PHE A 254 20.81 -9.11 -21.29
N GLU A 255 20.02 -10.10 -21.69
CA GLU A 255 19.98 -10.64 -23.04
C GLU A 255 18.56 -10.51 -23.60
N LEU A 256 18.43 -9.99 -24.82
CA LEU A 256 17.16 -9.86 -25.53
C LEU A 256 17.36 -10.30 -26.97
N GLY A 257 16.55 -11.24 -27.46
CA GLY A 257 16.64 -11.76 -28.83
C GLY A 257 18.03 -12.33 -29.20
N GLY A 258 18.75 -12.91 -28.24
CA GLY A 258 20.11 -13.43 -28.43
C GLY A 258 21.22 -12.38 -28.42
N VAL A 259 20.92 -11.12 -28.14
CA VAL A 259 21.89 -10.03 -28.03
C VAL A 259 22.08 -9.66 -26.56
N ARG A 260 23.34 -9.66 -26.10
CA ARG A 260 23.69 -9.27 -24.73
C ARG A 260 24.00 -7.78 -24.63
N PHE A 261 23.36 -7.12 -23.68
CA PHE A 261 23.56 -5.72 -23.33
C PHE A 261 24.30 -5.63 -22.00
N GLU A 262 25.50 -5.04 -22.01
CA GLU A 262 26.35 -4.97 -20.81
C GLU A 262 26.32 -3.60 -20.12
N ASN A 263 25.91 -2.56 -20.82
CA ASN A 263 25.87 -1.19 -20.32
C ASN A 263 24.92 -0.32 -21.15
N TRP A 264 24.61 0.86 -20.61
CA TRP A 264 23.77 1.87 -21.23
C TRP A 264 24.21 2.26 -22.64
N VAL A 265 25.51 2.36 -22.91
CA VAL A 265 26.00 2.75 -24.25
C VAL A 265 25.63 1.71 -25.31
N ALA A 266 25.73 0.42 -24.97
CA ALA A 266 25.32 -0.66 -25.87
C ALA A 266 23.81 -0.66 -26.10
N TRP A 267 23.03 -0.40 -25.04
CA TRP A 267 21.57 -0.27 -25.10
C TRP A 267 21.13 0.91 -25.97
N ALA A 268 21.63 2.13 -25.68
CA ALA A 268 21.32 3.35 -26.42
C ALA A 268 21.59 3.22 -27.93
N ARG A 269 22.69 2.54 -28.30
CA ARG A 269 23.03 2.29 -29.71
C ARG A 269 22.03 1.37 -30.40
N TYR A 270 21.58 0.32 -29.71
CA TYR A 270 20.55 -0.58 -30.24
C TYR A 270 19.21 0.15 -30.39
N MET A 271 18.88 1.03 -29.44
CA MET A 271 17.68 1.87 -29.48
C MET A 271 17.69 2.93 -30.59
N SER A 272 18.86 3.28 -31.12
CA SER A 272 19.03 4.29 -32.18
C SER A 272 19.08 3.71 -33.60
N LEU A 273 18.93 2.39 -33.75
CA LEU A 273 18.96 1.66 -35.03
C LEU A 273 17.56 1.25 -35.48
#